data_AF-A0A7S1E2R4-F1
#
_entry.id   AF-A0A7S1E2R4-F1
#
_cell.length_a   1.000
_cell.length_b   1.000
_cell.length_c   1.000
_cell.angle_alpha   90.00
_cell.angle_beta   90.00
_cell.angle_gamma   90.00
#
_symmetry.space_group_name_H-M   'P 1'
#
loop_
_entity.id
_entity.type
_entity.pdbx_description
1 polymer ?
#
loop_
_entity_poly.entity_id
_entity_poly.type
_entity_poly.pdbx_seq_one_letter_code
_entity_poly.pdbx_strand_id
1 'polypeptide(L)'
;MNWHVNPTSSAKIIASLLHFFPEKWSGSSNVSSKASARASIYELARYLTELSVCVSSIALNCKASEVAYASILCAIDALKDEIYIPDKLQMEFENKVTAATRLTPNTVKDVRASLQDLCPSMFSGDDNNVSTLSRSTAIKEISPTQENESDHGKISPVCVMNQCGNQAISRKRVR
;
A
#
# COMPACT_ATOMS: atom_id res chain seq x y z
N MET A 1 26.66 -3.23 8.02
CA MET A 1 25.34 -3.83 8.32
C MET A 1 25.57 -5.06 9.19
N ASN A 2 25.36 -4.99 10.51
CA ASN A 2 25.60 -6.08 11.48
C ASN A 2 24.53 -7.19 11.38
N TRP A 3 24.28 -7.72 10.18
CA TRP A 3 23.24 -8.74 9.89
C TRP A 3 21.80 -8.35 10.27
N HIS A 4 21.52 -7.07 10.53
CA HIS A 4 20.16 -6.56 10.73
C HIS A 4 19.40 -6.49 9.39
N VAL A 5 18.86 -7.62 8.94
CA VAL A 5 18.19 -7.79 7.64
C VAL A 5 16.73 -7.32 7.59
N ASN A 6 16.13 -6.90 8.71
CA ASN A 6 14.72 -6.48 8.78
C ASN A 6 14.56 -5.14 9.50
N PRO A 7 15.05 -4.03 8.91
CA PRO A 7 14.80 -2.70 9.47
C PRO A 7 13.30 -2.36 9.39
N THR A 8 12.83 -1.52 10.31
CA THR A 8 11.46 -1.00 10.28
C THR A 8 11.27 -0.14 9.04
N SER A 9 10.34 -0.54 8.16
CA SER A 9 10.02 0.23 6.95
C SER A 9 8.96 1.30 7.23
N SER A 10 9.02 2.40 6.49
CA SER A 10 8.01 3.46 6.54
C SER A 10 6.60 2.92 6.25
N ALA A 11 6.45 1.96 5.33
CA ALA A 11 5.17 1.31 5.05
C ALA A 11 4.54 0.62 6.28
N LYS A 12 5.34 -0.08 7.09
CA LYS A 12 4.84 -0.69 8.35
C LYS A 12 4.38 0.38 9.35
N ILE A 13 5.09 1.52 9.38
CA ILE A 13 4.76 2.64 10.24
C ILE A 13 3.46 3.31 9.77
N ILE A 14 3.23 3.46 8.46
CA ILE A 14 1.97 4.01 7.93
C ILE A 14 0.78 3.22 8.46
N ALA A 15 0.80 1.89 8.31
CA ALA A 15 -0.28 1.04 8.81
C ALA A 15 -0.56 1.28 10.30
N SER A 16 0.50 1.41 11.10
CA SER A 16 0.43 1.69 12.53
C SER A 16 -0.15 3.08 12.83
N LEU A 17 0.32 4.12 12.13
CA LEU A 17 -0.14 5.49 12.33
C LEU A 17 -1.61 5.66 11.94
N LEU A 18 -2.07 4.99 10.88
CA LEU A 18 -3.48 5.08 10.47
C LEU A 18 -4.45 4.51 11.50
N HIS A 19 -4.01 3.72 12.49
CA HIS A 19 -4.87 3.33 13.61
C HIS A 19 -5.24 4.49 14.54
N PHE A 20 -4.51 5.61 14.50
CA PHE A 20 -4.87 6.81 15.27
C PHE A 20 -6.06 7.58 14.69
N PHE A 21 -6.50 7.27 13.46
CA PHE A 21 -7.69 7.89 12.88
C PHE A 21 -8.92 7.64 13.77
N PRO A 22 -9.69 8.68 14.12
CA PRO A 22 -10.86 8.52 14.98
C PRO A 22 -11.87 7.54 14.38
N GLU A 23 -12.40 6.66 15.24
CA GLU A 23 -13.38 5.68 14.78
C GLU A 23 -14.71 6.31 14.35
N LYS A 24 -15.01 7.50 14.89
CA LYS A 24 -16.24 8.26 14.66
C LYS A 24 -16.28 8.98 13.31
N TRP A 25 -15.33 8.69 12.41
CA TRP A 25 -15.41 9.11 11.01
C TRP A 25 -16.54 8.37 10.29
N SER A 26 -17.78 8.75 10.60
CA SER A 26 -18.99 8.34 9.90
C SER A 26 -19.18 9.29 8.73
N GLY A 27 -19.05 8.76 7.51
CA GLY A 27 -19.16 9.55 6.30
C GLY A 27 -20.50 10.28 6.22
N SER A 28 -20.44 11.60 6.04
CA SER A 28 -21.58 12.38 5.59
C SER A 28 -21.87 12.00 4.14
N SER A 29 -22.87 11.14 3.95
CA SER A 29 -23.69 10.86 2.75
C SER A 29 -23.08 10.70 1.35
N ASN A 30 -21.80 10.98 1.10
CA ASN A 30 -21.24 10.99 -0.26
C ASN A 30 -20.21 9.85 -0.41
N VAL A 31 -20.77 8.67 -0.73
CA VAL A 31 -20.24 7.57 -1.58
C VAL A 31 -18.97 6.79 -1.16
N SER A 32 -18.08 7.26 -0.29
CA SER A 32 -16.90 6.46 0.13
C SER A 32 -17.01 5.95 1.56
N SER A 33 -17.05 4.64 1.74
CA SER A 33 -17.05 4.03 3.09
C SER A 33 -15.76 4.40 3.83
N LYS A 34 -15.82 4.57 5.16
CA LYS A 34 -14.65 4.86 6.04
C LYS A 34 -13.46 3.93 5.76
N ALA A 35 -13.74 2.65 5.50
CA ALA A 35 -12.72 1.66 5.16
C ALA A 35 -12.05 1.97 3.81
N SER A 36 -12.84 2.40 2.82
CA SER A 36 -12.33 2.87 1.52
C SER A 36 -11.45 4.10 1.67
N ALA A 37 -11.84 5.07 2.49
CA ALA A 37 -11.06 6.30 2.67
C ALA A 37 -9.70 6.04 3.34
N ARG A 38 -9.67 5.25 4.42
CA ARG A 38 -8.42 4.83 5.07
C ARG A 38 -7.54 4.01 4.13
N ALA A 39 -8.14 3.16 3.29
CA ALA A 39 -7.40 2.40 2.29
C ALA A 39 -6.79 3.33 1.21
N SER A 40 -7.54 4.30 0.69
CA SER A 40 -7.01 5.28 -0.28
C SER A 40 -5.84 6.08 0.30
N ILE A 41 -5.97 6.57 1.54
CA ILE A 41 -4.87 7.27 2.24
C ILE A 41 -3.67 6.33 2.41
N TYR A 42 -3.89 5.07 2.80
CA TYR A 42 -2.84 4.08 2.96
C TYR A 42 -2.08 3.83 1.65
N GLU A 43 -2.80 3.56 0.55
CA GLU A 43 -2.19 3.27 -0.75
C GLU A 43 -1.38 4.46 -1.26
N LEU A 44 -1.93 5.67 -1.19
CA LEU A 44 -1.21 6.87 -1.63
C LEU A 44 -0.01 7.19 -0.73
N ALA A 45 -0.17 7.10 0.60
CA ALA A 45 0.95 7.32 1.52
C ALA A 45 2.06 6.28 1.31
N ARG A 46 1.69 5.02 1.06
CA ARG A 46 2.65 3.96 0.73
C ARG A 46 3.41 4.28 -0.55
N TYR A 47 2.70 4.67 -1.61
CA TYR A 47 3.32 5.08 -2.87
C TYR A 47 4.31 6.24 -2.66
N LEU A 48 3.94 7.26 -1.88
CA LEU A 48 4.84 8.37 -1.54
C LEU A 48 6.08 7.90 -0.76
N THR A 49 5.96 6.94 0.15
CA THR A 49 7.14 6.36 0.82
C THR A 49 8.05 5.59 -0.15
N GLU A 50 7.49 4.93 -1.16
CA GLU A 50 8.26 4.25 -2.21
C GLU A 50 8.95 5.26 -3.12
N LEU A 51 8.34 6.41 -3.41
CA LEU A 51 9.01 7.50 -4.14
C LEU A 51 10.10 8.17 -3.30
N SER A 52 9.90 8.28 -1.98
CA SER A 52 10.82 8.97 -1.08
C SER A 52 12.24 8.39 -1.10
N VAL A 53 12.38 7.08 -1.37
CA VAL A 53 13.70 6.44 -1.42
C VAL A 53 14.52 6.85 -2.65
N CYS A 54 13.87 7.40 -3.68
CA CYS A 54 14.54 7.96 -4.86
C CYS A 54 15.15 9.35 -4.58
N VAL A 55 14.79 9.99 -3.47
CA VAL A 55 15.33 11.29 -3.06
C VAL A 55 16.40 11.09 -2.00
N SER A 56 17.66 11.27 -2.37
CA SER A 56 18.79 11.01 -1.48
C SER A 56 18.76 11.82 -0.19
N SER A 57 18.25 13.07 -0.23
CA SER A 57 18.11 13.89 0.98
C SER A 57 17.14 13.30 1.99
N ILE A 58 16.03 12.71 1.54
CA ILE A 58 15.05 12.04 2.40
C ILE A 58 15.60 10.68 2.85
N ALA A 59 16.07 9.86 1.90
CA ALA A 59 16.51 8.49 2.16
C ALA A 59 17.68 8.39 3.17
N LEU A 60 18.55 9.39 3.21
CA LEU A 60 19.75 9.39 4.08
C LEU A 60 19.56 10.17 5.38
N ASN A 61 18.72 11.21 5.40
CA ASN A 61 18.65 12.12 6.56
C ASN A 61 17.36 12.03 7.35
N CYS A 62 16.30 11.42 6.81
CA CYS A 62 15.01 11.35 7.48
C CYS A 62 14.77 9.98 8.12
N LYS A 63 14.12 9.97 9.28
CA LYS A 63 13.70 8.73 9.92
C LYS A 63 12.49 8.15 9.18
N ALA A 64 12.40 6.83 9.14
CA ALA A 64 11.27 6.14 8.52
C ALA A 64 9.90 6.61 9.06
N SER A 65 9.82 6.98 10.34
CA SER A 65 8.61 7.53 10.97
C SER A 65 8.24 8.93 10.50
N GLU A 66 9.23 9.79 10.24
CA GLU A 66 9.02 11.14 9.72
C GLU A 66 8.50 11.06 8.29
N VAL A 67 9.12 10.22 7.46
CA VAL A 67 8.69 9.97 6.07
C VAL A 67 7.29 9.37 6.03
N ALA A 68 6.99 8.38 6.89
CA ALA A 68 5.66 7.78 6.97
C ALA A 68 4.59 8.81 7.35
N TYR A 69 4.85 9.63 8.37
CA TYR A 69 3.90 10.63 8.82
C TYR A 69 3.71 11.75 7.78
N ALA A 70 4.79 12.26 7.19
CA ALA A 70 4.73 13.23 6.09
C ALA A 70 3.90 12.71 4.91
N SER A 71 4.12 11.44 4.53
CA SER A 71 3.39 10.79 3.43
C SER A 71 1.90 10.67 3.71
N ILE A 72 1.50 10.40 4.97
CA ILE A 72 0.08 10.41 5.35
C ILE A 72 -0.51 11.81 5.23
N LEU A 73 0.18 12.85 5.70
CA LEU A 73 -0.31 14.22 5.58
C LEU A 73 -0.46 14.63 4.11
N CYS A 74 0.54 14.35 3.27
CA CYS A 74 0.43 14.52 1.82
C CYS A 74 -0.76 13.78 1.23
N ALA A 75 -0.98 12.52 1.61
CA ALA A 75 -2.09 11.73 1.10
C ALA A 75 -3.46 12.32 1.50
N ILE A 76 -3.59 12.85 2.71
CA ILE A 76 -4.80 13.55 3.16
C ILE A 76 -5.04 14.81 2.30
N ASP A 77 -3.99 15.60 2.03
CA ASP A 77 -4.13 16.82 1.23
C ASP A 77 -4.52 16.51 -0.23
N ALA A 78 -3.83 15.55 -0.85
CA ALA A 78 -4.05 15.17 -2.24
C ALA A 78 -5.45 14.59 -2.48
N LEU A 79 -6.00 13.90 -1.47
CA LEU A 79 -7.31 13.28 -1.54
C LEU A 79 -8.43 14.18 -1.04
N LYS A 80 -8.19 15.45 -0.65
CA LYS A 80 -9.22 16.29 -0.02
C LYS A 80 -10.48 16.45 -0.89
N ASP A 81 -10.30 16.45 -2.22
CA ASP A 81 -11.39 16.66 -3.18
C ASP A 81 -12.20 15.37 -3.42
N GLU A 82 -11.58 14.21 -3.21
CA GLU A 82 -12.23 12.90 -3.31
C GLU A 82 -12.83 12.43 -1.98
N ILE A 83 -12.17 12.78 -0.87
CA ILE A 83 -12.45 12.29 0.47
C ILE A 83 -12.50 13.49 1.42
N TYR A 84 -13.72 13.82 1.85
CA TYR A 84 -13.90 14.85 2.87
C TYR A 84 -13.55 14.30 4.27
N ILE A 85 -12.50 14.89 4.87
CA ILE A 85 -12.13 14.69 6.27
C ILE A 85 -12.42 15.99 7.03
N PRO A 86 -13.38 16.01 7.98
CA PRO A 86 -13.61 17.19 8.80
C PRO A 86 -12.34 17.61 9.57
N ASP A 87 -12.05 18.91 9.60
CA ASP A 87 -10.87 19.49 10.28
C ASP A 87 -10.73 19.00 11.74
N LYS A 88 -11.86 18.84 12.44
CA LYS A 88 -11.87 18.32 13.81
C LYS A 88 -11.29 16.91 13.91
N LEU A 89 -11.57 16.04 12.93
CA LEU A 89 -11.04 14.68 12.89
C LEU A 89 -9.56 14.67 12.49
N GLN A 90 -9.16 15.55 11.58
CA GLN A 90 -7.75 15.72 11.20
C GLN A 90 -6.93 16.19 12.41
N MET A 91 -7.38 17.22 13.13
CA MET A 91 -6.74 17.68 14.37
C MET A 91 -6.71 16.58 15.44
N GLU A 92 -7.78 15.80 15.60
CA GLU A 92 -7.79 14.69 16.57
C GLU A 92 -6.75 13.61 16.18
N PHE A 93 -6.64 13.29 14.90
CA PHE A 93 -5.61 12.38 14.38
C PHE A 93 -4.20 12.92 14.66
N GLU A 94 -3.92 14.17 14.29
CA GLU A 94 -2.61 14.80 14.50
C GLU A 94 -2.23 14.85 15.98
N ASN A 95 -3.18 15.17 16.86
CA ASN A 95 -2.98 15.18 18.31
C ASN A 95 -2.64 13.78 18.84
N LYS A 96 -3.33 12.73 18.38
CA LYS A 96 -3.05 11.35 18.78
C LYS A 96 -1.68 10.88 18.29
N VAL A 97 -1.31 11.19 17.04
CA VAL A 97 0.03 10.89 16.51
C VAL A 97 1.10 11.63 17.30
N THR A 98 0.89 12.92 17.59
CA THR A 98 1.81 13.74 18.40
C THR A 98 1.99 13.15 19.79
N ALA A 99 0.91 12.76 20.46
CA ALA A 99 0.97 12.15 21.78
C ALA A 99 1.75 10.82 21.78
N ALA A 100 1.60 9.99 20.74
CA ALA A 100 2.23 8.68 20.66
C ALA A 100 3.70 8.72 20.19
N THR A 101 4.03 9.64 19.28
CA THR A 101 5.31 9.61 18.54
C THR A 101 6.15 10.88 18.69
N ARG A 102 5.58 11.94 19.26
CA ARG A 102 6.14 13.30 19.31
C ARG A 102 6.36 13.94 17.93
N LEU A 103 5.83 13.35 16.86
CA LEU A 103 5.82 13.94 15.53
C LEU A 103 4.66 14.91 15.40
N THR A 104 4.95 16.12 14.95
CA THR A 104 3.97 17.17 14.62
C THR A 104 4.05 17.50 13.13
N PRO A 105 3.00 18.08 12.51
CA PRO A 105 3.06 18.52 11.12
C PRO A 105 4.26 19.46 10.85
N ASN A 106 4.60 20.30 11.83
CA ASN A 106 5.75 21.20 11.74
C ASN A 106 7.10 20.48 11.72
N THR A 107 7.25 19.37 12.46
CA THR A 107 8.50 18.60 12.47
C THR A 107 8.77 17.86 11.17
N VAL A 108 7.74 17.60 10.37
CA VAL A 108 7.85 16.88 9.09
C VAL A 108 7.60 17.78 7.89
N LYS A 109 7.55 19.11 8.07
CA LYS A 109 7.20 20.08 7.02
C LYS A 109 8.15 20.02 5.82
N ASP A 110 9.45 19.87 6.07
CA ASP A 110 10.47 19.92 5.02
C ASP A 110 10.44 18.61 4.19
N VAL A 111 10.17 17.49 4.85
CA VAL A 111 9.94 16.19 4.21
C VAL A 111 8.67 16.24 3.37
N ARG A 112 7.59 16.80 3.92
CA ARG A 112 6.31 16.98 3.22
C ARG A 112 6.48 17.82 1.95
N ALA A 113 7.15 18.97 2.04
CA ALA A 113 7.45 19.82 0.89
C ALA A 113 8.24 19.06 -0.18
N SER A 114 9.30 18.35 0.23
CA SER A 114 10.11 17.54 -0.69
C SER A 114 9.30 16.43 -1.37
N LEU A 115 8.34 15.82 -0.66
CA LEU A 115 7.44 14.81 -1.24
C LEU A 115 6.43 15.43 -2.21
N GLN A 116 5.93 16.62 -1.93
CA GLN A 116 5.01 17.34 -2.81
C GLN A 116 5.70 17.74 -4.12
N ASP A 117 6.98 18.13 -4.06
CA ASP A 117 7.80 18.47 -5.23
C ASP A 117 8.02 17.27 -6.18
N LEU A 118 7.90 16.03 -5.68
CA LEU A 118 7.98 14.83 -6.52
C LEU A 118 6.74 14.59 -7.37
N CYS A 119 5.59 15.10 -6.93
CA CYS A 119 4.29 14.84 -7.56
C CYS A 119 3.44 16.12 -7.59
N PRO A 120 3.92 17.21 -8.22
CA PRO A 120 3.27 18.51 -8.13
C PRO A 120 1.83 18.48 -8.64
N SER A 121 1.55 17.69 -9.69
CA SER A 121 0.20 17.54 -10.26
C SER A 121 -0.84 16.94 -9.30
N MET A 122 -0.43 16.28 -8.20
CA MET A 122 -1.36 15.78 -7.17
C MET A 122 -1.80 16.87 -6.20
N PHE A 123 -1.09 18.01 -6.17
CA PHE A 123 -1.29 19.09 -5.21
C PHE A 123 -1.60 20.43 -5.86
N SER A 124 -1.30 20.58 -7.15
CA SER A 124 -1.72 21.72 -7.97
C SER A 124 -3.24 21.67 -8.15
N GLY A 125 -3.95 22.54 -7.44
CA GLY A 125 -5.39 22.76 -7.63
C GLY A 125 -5.73 23.48 -8.93
N ASP A 126 -5.06 23.14 -10.03
CA ASP A 126 -5.33 23.74 -11.33
C ASP A 126 -6.67 23.24 -11.85
N ASP A 127 -7.66 24.12 -11.81
CA ASP A 127 -9.02 24.00 -12.35
C ASP A 127 -9.07 23.79 -13.89
N ASN A 128 -8.01 23.32 -14.53
CA ASN A 128 -7.92 23.19 -15.97
C ASN A 128 -7.53 21.77 -16.42
N ASN A 129 -8.58 21.02 -16.78
CA ASN A 129 -8.61 19.86 -17.70
C ASN A 129 -7.96 18.53 -17.27
N VAL A 130 -8.85 17.62 -16.86
CA VAL A 130 -8.93 16.19 -17.21
C VAL A 130 -7.65 15.36 -17.16
N SER A 131 -7.59 14.45 -16.18
CA SER A 131 -7.47 13.01 -16.45
C SER A 131 -7.93 12.22 -15.24
N THR A 132 -9.17 11.77 -15.28
CA THR A 132 -9.66 10.63 -14.50
C THR A 132 -8.68 9.48 -14.66
N LEU A 133 -7.90 9.19 -13.61
CA LEU A 133 -7.14 7.96 -13.51
C LEU A 133 -8.16 6.83 -13.32
N SER A 134 -8.71 6.34 -14.43
CA SER A 134 -9.59 5.19 -14.44
C SER A 134 -8.85 4.02 -13.81
N ARG A 135 -9.32 3.63 -12.61
CA ARG A 135 -8.97 2.40 -11.91
C ARG A 135 -9.06 1.23 -12.88
N SER A 136 -7.92 0.77 -13.38
CA SER A 136 -7.84 -0.38 -14.28
C SER A 136 -8.01 -1.67 -13.48
N THR A 137 -9.26 -2.05 -13.24
CA THR A 137 -9.64 -3.43 -12.89
C THR A 137 -10.22 -4.09 -14.13
N ALA A 138 -9.34 -4.69 -14.92
CA ALA A 138 -9.71 -5.66 -15.94
C ALA A 138 -8.63 -6.75 -16.03
N ILE A 139 -8.55 -7.58 -14.98
CA ILE A 139 -8.04 -8.94 -15.18
C ILE A 139 -9.19 -9.68 -15.85
N LYS A 140 -9.08 -9.81 -17.16
CA LYS A 140 -9.99 -10.58 -18.00
C LYS A 140 -9.85 -12.05 -17.59
N GLU A 141 -10.84 -12.56 -16.88
CA GLU A 141 -11.03 -14.00 -16.71
C GLU A 141 -11.16 -14.62 -18.11
N ILE A 142 -10.21 -15.49 -18.46
CA ILE A 142 -10.33 -16.34 -19.63
C ILE A 142 -10.95 -17.64 -19.13
N SER A 143 -12.26 -17.77 -19.32
CA SER A 143 -12.93 -19.07 -19.31
C SER A 143 -12.65 -19.78 -20.65
N PRO A 144 -12.24 -21.06 -20.66
CA PRO A 144 -12.39 -21.89 -21.83
C PRO A 144 -13.51 -22.90 -21.60
N THR A 145 -14.63 -22.73 -22.31
CA THR A 145 -15.62 -23.79 -22.52
C THR A 145 -15.18 -24.63 -23.72
N GLN A 146 -15.31 -25.94 -23.54
CA GLN A 146 -14.87 -27.05 -24.37
C GLN A 146 -15.55 -27.10 -25.75
N GLU A 147 -14.80 -27.52 -26.79
CA GLU A 147 -15.26 -28.44 -27.84
C GLU A 147 -14.10 -29.33 -28.31
N ASN A 148 -14.41 -30.57 -28.70
CA ASN A 148 -13.58 -31.77 -28.69
C ASN A 148 -12.71 -32.02 -29.96
N GLU A 149 -11.56 -32.66 -29.68
CA GLU A 149 -10.86 -33.77 -30.38
C GLU A 149 -10.48 -33.71 -31.87
N SER A 150 -9.17 -33.64 -32.13
CA SER A 150 -8.48 -34.65 -32.96
C SER A 150 -6.98 -34.71 -32.65
N ASP A 151 -6.59 -35.86 -32.09
CA ASP A 151 -5.38 -36.67 -32.28
C ASP A 151 -3.97 -36.05 -32.51
N HIS A 152 -2.99 -36.71 -31.88
CA HIS A 152 -1.53 -36.66 -32.03
C HIS A 152 -0.70 -35.65 -31.21
N GLY A 153 -0.09 -36.17 -30.12
CA GLY A 153 1.33 -35.89 -29.81
C GLY A 153 1.68 -34.96 -28.63
N LYS A 154 1.79 -35.54 -27.41
CA LYS A 154 2.98 -35.51 -26.51
C LYS A 154 3.88 -34.23 -26.54
N ILE A 155 4.19 -33.45 -25.50
CA ILE A 155 4.45 -33.64 -24.05
C ILE A 155 4.56 -32.23 -23.40
N SER A 156 4.19 -32.09 -22.12
CA SER A 156 4.48 -30.93 -21.26
C SER A 156 5.67 -31.23 -20.33
N PRO A 157 6.65 -30.33 -20.10
CA PRO A 157 7.78 -30.62 -19.23
C PRO A 157 7.44 -30.26 -17.78
N VAL A 158 7.06 -31.27 -17.00
CA VAL A 158 7.15 -31.26 -15.53
C VAL A 158 8.42 -32.00 -15.15
N CYS A 159 9.37 -31.31 -14.54
CA CYS A 159 10.55 -31.95 -13.93
C CYS A 159 10.13 -32.66 -12.63
N VAL A 160 9.81 -33.94 -12.73
CA VAL A 160 9.71 -34.85 -11.57
C VAL A 160 11.00 -35.67 -11.50
N MET A 161 11.70 -35.59 -10.37
CA MET A 161 12.88 -36.40 -10.07
C MET A 161 12.47 -37.87 -9.92
N ASN A 162 13.08 -38.75 -10.72
CA ASN A 162 12.90 -40.20 -10.66
C ASN A 162 13.57 -40.79 -9.41
N GLN A 163 12.80 -41.59 -8.66
CA GLN A 163 13.33 -42.59 -7.73
C GLN A 163 13.59 -43.91 -8.48
N CYS A 164 14.76 -44.48 -8.24
CA CYS A 164 15.15 -45.81 -8.70
C CYS A 164 15.22 -46.74 -7.48
N GLY A 165 14.60 -47.91 -7.56
CA GLY A 165 14.87 -49.01 -6.62
C GLY A 165 13.70 -49.92 -6.33
N ASN A 166 13.57 -50.97 -7.14
CA ASN A 166 12.72 -52.15 -6.91
C ASN A 166 12.84 -52.70 -5.48
N GLN A 167 11.71 -53.08 -4.87
CA GLN A 167 11.41 -54.48 -4.53
C GLN A 167 10.02 -54.58 -3.87
N ALA A 168 9.22 -55.52 -4.39
CA ALA A 168 8.02 -56.02 -3.76
C ALA A 168 8.35 -56.68 -2.42
N ILE A 169 7.49 -56.56 -1.40
CA ILE A 169 7.11 -57.64 -0.46
C ILE A 169 5.94 -57.14 0.43
N SER A 170 4.82 -57.85 0.28
CA SER A 170 3.87 -58.34 1.28
C SER A 170 3.33 -57.47 2.44
N ARG A 171 2.00 -57.53 2.54
CA ARG A 171 1.10 -57.10 3.62
C ARG A 171 1.53 -57.60 5.01
N LYS A 172 1.35 -56.76 6.05
CA LYS A 172 0.47 -57.05 7.22
C LYS A 172 0.40 -55.86 8.20
N ARG A 173 -0.84 -55.45 8.50
CA ARG A 173 -1.24 -54.78 9.76
C ARG A 173 -1.00 -55.74 10.92
N VAL A 174 -0.37 -55.30 12.02
CA VAL A 174 -0.74 -55.66 13.40
C VAL A 174 -0.30 -54.53 14.34
N ARG A 175 -1.28 -54.03 15.11
CA ARG A 175 -1.26 -53.19 16.34
C ARG A 175 -0.15 -52.17 16.56
#